data_AF-A0A357CZT4-F1
#
_entry.id   AF-A0A357CZT4-F1
#
_cell.length_a   1.000
_cell.length_b   1.000
_cell.length_c   1.000
_cell.angle_alpha   90.00
_cell.angle_beta   90.00
_cell.angle_gamma   90.00
#
_symmetry.space_group_name_H-M   'P 1'
#
loop_
_entity.id
_entity.type
_entity.pdbx_description
1 polymer ?
#
loop_
_entity_poly.entity_id
_entity_poly.type
_entity_poly.pdbx_seq_one_letter_code
_entity_poly.pdbx_strand_id
1 'polypeptide(L)' 'LHEGPDVPNYGPAGRGPRLQTGMTLAIEPMINVGTWQVRVLENKWTVVTGDGKLS' A
#
# COMPACT_ATOMS: atom_id res chain seq x y z
N LEU A 1 -13.16 -4.11 -6.85
CA LEU A 1 -12.61 -4.41 -8.19
C LEU A 1 -11.23 -5.09 -8.12
N HIS A 2 -10.58 -5.18 -6.96
CA HIS A 2 -9.25 -5.80 -6.88
C HIS A 2 -9.36 -7.33 -6.90
N GLU A 3 -8.40 -7.96 -7.55
CA GLU A 3 -8.17 -9.40 -7.56
C GLU A 3 -6.73 -9.69 -7.15
N GLY A 4 -6.47 -10.91 -6.69
CA GLY A 4 -5.13 -11.30 -6.30
C GLY A 4 -4.17 -11.32 -7.49
N PRO A 5 -2.85 -11.28 -7.23
CA PRO A 5 -2.22 -11.25 -5.91
C PRO A 5 -2.15 -9.84 -5.29
N ASP A 6 -2.17 -9.78 -3.96
CA ASP A 6 -1.80 -8.56 -3.25
C ASP A 6 -0.30 -8.28 -3.42
N VAL A 7 0.05 -7.02 -3.68
CA VAL A 7 1.45 -6.55 -3.83
C VAL A 7 1.77 -5.51 -2.74
N PRO A 8 2.09 -5.94 -1.51
CA PRO A 8 2.43 -5.01 -0.43
C PRO A 8 3.74 -4.29 -0.73
N ASN A 9 3.74 -2.96 -0.54
CA ASN A 9 4.93 -2.10 -0.73
C ASN A 9 5.90 -2.13 0.47
N TYR A 10 5.80 -3.16 1.31
CA TYR A 10 6.65 -3.35 2.48
C TYR A 10 7.01 -4.84 2.62
N GLY A 11 8.15 -5.12 3.25
CA GLY A 11 8.59 -6.48 3.53
C GLY A 11 10.07 -6.69 3.18
N PRO A 12 10.56 -7.92 3.36
CA PRO A 12 11.94 -8.26 3.03
C PRO A 12 12.20 -8.17 1.52
N ALA A 13 13.33 -7.58 1.14
CA ALA A 13 13.76 -7.52 -0.25
C ALA A 13 13.86 -8.92 -0.87
N GLY A 14 13.43 -9.04 -2.13
CA GLY A 14 13.41 -10.32 -2.86
C GLY A 14 12.28 -11.29 -2.48
N ARG A 15 11.34 -10.87 -1.61
CA ARG A 15 10.10 -11.61 -1.36
C ARG A 15 8.89 -10.93 -2.00
N GLY A 16 7.90 -11.73 -2.40
CA GLY A 16 6.67 -11.27 -3.01
C GLY A 16 6.06 -12.32 -3.93
N PRO A 17 4.97 -11.99 -4.64
CA PRO A 17 4.38 -12.86 -5.66
C PRO A 17 5.39 -13.19 -6.76
N ARG A 18 5.40 -14.44 -7.21
CA ARG A 18 6.22 -14.84 -8.37
C ARG A 18 5.54 -14.35 -9.65
N LEU A 19 6.18 -13.44 -10.36
CA LEU A 19 5.68 -12.91 -11.63
C LEU A 19 5.61 -14.02 -12.69
N GLN A 20 4.53 -14.01 -13.46
CA GLN A 20 4.26 -14.93 -14.56
C GLN A 20 3.75 -14.16 -15.77
N THR A 21 4.00 -14.69 -16.96
CA THR A 21 3.53 -14.10 -18.22
C THR A 21 2.01 -13.92 -18.19
N GLY A 22 1.53 -12.75 -18.64
CA GLY A 22 0.11 -12.41 -18.70
C GLY A 22 -0.45 -11.77 -17.43
N MET A 23 0.32 -11.71 -16.34
CA MET A 23 -0.07 -10.94 -15.16
C MET A 23 -0.11 -9.45 -15.45
N THR A 24 -1.13 -8.77 -14.94
CA THR A 24 -1.23 -7.31 -14.88
C THR A 24 -1.38 -6.92 -13.43
N LEU A 25 -0.46 -6.07 -12.93
CA LEU A 25 -0.40 -5.71 -11.51
C LEU A 25 -0.36 -4.19 -11.37
N ALA A 26 -0.97 -3.68 -10.31
CA ALA A 26 -0.77 -2.30 -9.86
C ALA A 26 0.36 -2.26 -8.83
N ILE A 27 1.29 -1.32 -9.01
CA ILE A 27 2.35 -1.01 -8.03
C ILE A 27 2.13 0.42 -7.57
N GLU A 28 1.67 0.58 -6.33
CA GLU A 28 1.15 1.85 -5.81
C GLU A 28 1.70 2.15 -4.41
N PRO A 29 3.01 2.46 -4.28
CA PRO A 29 3.60 2.79 -2.99
C PRO A 29 3.10 4.14 -2.47
N MET A 30 2.76 4.18 -1.19
CA MET A 30 2.43 5.39 -0.43
C MET A 30 3.47 5.52 0.67
N ILE A 31 4.16 6.66 0.73
CA ILE A 31 5.34 6.85 1.59
C ILE A 31 5.07 7.99 2.57
N ASN A 32 5.06 7.66 3.86
CA ASN A 32 4.87 8.64 4.92
C ASN A 32 6.22 9.23 5.36
N VAL A 33 6.28 10.55 5.59
CA VAL A 33 7.48 11.21 6.15
C VAL A 33 7.77 10.75 7.59
N GLY A 34 6.73 10.40 8.35
CA GLY A 34 6.85 9.99 9.74
C GLY A 34 6.61 8.49 9.94
N THR A 35 5.58 8.14 10.69
CA THR A 35 5.26 6.73 10.97
C THR A 35 4.44 6.11 9.82
N TRP A 36 4.49 4.77 9.69
CA TRP A 36 3.67 4.02 8.73
C TRP A 36 2.19 3.92 9.13
N GLN A 37 1.84 4.34 10.36
CA GLN A 37 0.49 4.23 10.87
C GLN A 37 -0.45 5.17 10.11
N VAL A 38 -1.69 4.75 9.95
CA VAL A 38 -2.76 5.51 9.27
C VAL A 38 -4.06 5.44 10.06
N ARG A 39 -4.98 6.36 9.79
CA ARG A 39 -6.36 6.31 10.28
C ARG A 39 -7.35 6.63 9.15
N VAL A 40 -8.50 5.97 9.18
CA VAL A 40 -9.62 6.25 8.26
C VAL A 40 -10.51 7.31 8.90
N LEU A 41 -10.81 8.37 8.16
CA LEU A 41 -11.70 9.44 8.63
C LEU A 41 -13.17 8.98 8.68
N GLU A 42 -14.02 9.82 9.27
CA GLU A 42 -15.44 9.53 9.48
C GLU A 42 -16.21 9.25 8.18
N ASN A 43 -15.76 9.84 7.06
CA ASN A 43 -16.32 9.64 5.73
C ASN A 43 -16.05 8.24 5.14
N LYS A 44 -15.28 7.38 5.82
CA LYS A 44 -14.96 6.00 5.44
C LYS A 44 -14.17 5.83 4.14
N TRP A 45 -13.62 6.92 3.61
CA TRP A 45 -12.85 6.92 2.36
C TRP A 45 -11.47 7.52 2.53
N THR A 46 -11.38 8.70 3.15
CA THR A 46 -10.12 9.40 3.31
C THR A 46 -9.26 8.70 4.35
N VAL A 47 -8.07 8.29 3.94
CA VAL A 47 -7.03 7.76 4.81
C VAL A 47 -5.98 8.84 5.00
N VAL A 48 -5.62 9.11 6.26
CA VAL A 48 -4.59 10.10 6.61
C VAL A 48 -3.51 9.44 7.47
N THR A 49 -2.31 10.03 7.47
CA THR A 49 -1.20 9.61 8.33
C THR A 49 -1.59 9.68 9.81
N GLY A 50 -1.15 8.70 10.60
CA GLY A 50 -1.47 8.61 12.01
C GLY A 50 -0.91 9.79 12.81
N ASP A 51 0.25 10.31 12.39
CA ASP A 51 0.96 11.42 13.02
C ASP A 51 0.68 12.80 12.37
N GLY A 52 -0.16 12.85 11.33
CA GLY A 52 -0.53 14.09 10.65
C GLY A 52 0.57 14.73 9.78
N LYS A 53 1.70 14.04 9.56
CA LYS A 53 2.74 14.50 8.63
C LYS A 53 2.37 14.17 7.18
N LEU A 54 3.15 14.70 6.23
CA LEU A 54 2.96 14.45 4.81
C LEU A 54 3.11 12.97 4.46
N SER A 55 2.26 12.53 3.54
CA SER A 55 2.36 11.32 2.72
C SER A 55 2.16 11.70 1.27
#